data_AF-A0A8T5U2Q8-F1
#
_entry.id   AF-A0A8T5U2Q8-F1
#
_cell.length_a   1.000
_cell.length_b   1.000
_cell.length_c   1.000
_cell.angle_alpha   90.00
_cell.angle_beta   90.00
_cell.angle_gamma   90.00
#
_symmetry.space_group_name_H-M   'P 1'
#
loop_
_entity.id
_entity.type
_entity.pdbx_description
1 polymer ?
#
loop_
_entity_poly.entity_id
_entity_poly.type
_entity_poly.pdbx_seq_one_letter_code
_entity_poly.pdbx_strand_id
1 'polypeptide(L)'
;HDLGKELMGIRSGKPFEKPLKDERKMSETWSYSILGSDEASNLNSDFLDIKIDHLTPEESKKYPISIPENMHGILIERAYDQLIAHAYAKRSRLAFMVLGCFLMRYRIKITEELKQVILKYSDWEYEKDQLKNEIDREERKKFLKDFNEKIKNYDGTKVVKVPFYSVTRVINEKRETGDVTPIWRQNIDYSINL
;
A
#
# COMPACT_ATOMS: atom_id res chain seq x y z
N HIS A 1 36.93 -8.37 -31.43
CA HIS A 1 36.28 -7.81 -30.23
C HIS A 1 34.78 -7.95 -30.45
N ASP A 2 34.18 -8.92 -29.75
CA ASP A 2 33.03 -9.70 -30.21
C ASP A 2 31.70 -9.07 -29.75
N LEU A 3 31.15 -8.14 -30.54
CA LEU A 3 29.74 -7.70 -30.42
C LEU A 3 28.74 -8.85 -30.60
N GLY A 4 29.18 -9.99 -31.17
CA GLY A 4 28.36 -11.17 -31.40
C GLY A 4 28.07 -12.02 -30.14
N LYS A 5 28.78 -11.80 -29.02
CA LYS A 5 28.54 -12.56 -27.78
C LYS A 5 27.54 -11.91 -26.82
N GLU A 6 27.22 -10.62 -26.98
CA GLU A 6 26.08 -9.99 -26.28
C GLU A 6 24.73 -10.33 -26.94
N LEU A 7 24.74 -10.79 -28.20
CA LEU A 7 23.54 -11.14 -28.97
C LEU A 7 23.19 -12.64 -28.95
N MET A 8 24.07 -13.50 -28.44
CA MET A 8 23.93 -14.97 -28.51
C MET A 8 23.63 -15.61 -27.15
N GLY A 9 22.45 -15.29 -26.62
CA GLY A 9 21.58 -16.25 -25.92
C GLY A 9 22.21 -17.38 -25.09
N ILE A 10 22.87 -17.04 -23.98
CA ILE A 10 22.76 -17.87 -22.77
C ILE A 10 21.81 -17.15 -21.81
N ARG A 11 20.55 -17.03 -22.21
CA ARG A 11 19.49 -16.66 -21.29
C ARG A 11 19.16 -17.91 -20.47
N SER A 12 19.79 -18.06 -19.30
CA SER A 12 19.10 -18.78 -18.23
C SER A 12 17.73 -18.12 -18.10
N GLY A 13 16.64 -18.88 -18.20
CA GLY A 13 15.25 -18.39 -18.20
C GLY A 13 14.80 -17.74 -16.89
N LYS A 14 15.58 -16.78 -16.39
CA LYS A 14 15.30 -15.97 -15.21
C LYS A 14 14.69 -14.65 -15.70
N PRO A 15 13.65 -14.13 -15.00
CA PRO A 15 13.12 -12.80 -15.27
C PRO A 15 14.24 -11.76 -15.26
N PHE A 16 14.16 -10.80 -16.18
CA PHE A 16 15.10 -9.69 -16.22
C PHE A 16 14.70 -8.67 -15.15
N GLU A 17 15.41 -8.69 -14.02
CA GLU A 17 15.32 -7.69 -12.96
C GLU A 17 16.39 -6.62 -13.19
N LYS A 18 15.99 -5.35 -13.32
CA LYS A 18 16.94 -4.24 -13.20
C LYS A 18 17.04 -3.85 -11.72
N PRO A 19 18.24 -3.92 -11.10
CA PRO A 19 18.40 -3.63 -9.68
C PRO A 19 18.11 -2.16 -9.39
N LEU A 20 17.65 -1.89 -8.16
CA LEU A 20 17.66 -0.55 -7.58
C LEU A 20 19.11 -0.05 -7.62
N LYS A 21 19.31 1.22 -8.00
CA LYS A 21 20.65 1.82 -8.10
C LYS A 21 21.42 1.83 -6.76
N ASP A 22 20.74 1.55 -5.66
CA ASP A 22 21.28 1.47 -4.31
C ASP A 22 20.58 0.35 -3.52
N GLU A 23 21.25 -0.79 -3.35
CA GLU A 23 20.74 -1.94 -2.58
C GLU A 23 20.82 -1.71 -1.06
N ARG A 24 21.38 -0.57 -0.62
CA ARG A 24 21.46 -0.21 0.79
C ARG A 24 20.14 0.44 1.25
N LYS A 25 19.23 -0.38 1.77
CA LYS A 25 18.12 0.02 2.67
C LYS A 25 17.19 1.11 2.14
N MET A 26 16.65 1.00 0.92
CA MET A 26 15.46 1.77 0.56
C MET A 26 14.24 0.86 0.64
N SER A 27 13.33 1.14 1.58
CA SER A 27 12.00 0.51 1.65
C SER A 27 11.31 0.62 0.30
N GLU A 28 10.73 -0.47 -0.21
CA GLU A 28 9.92 -0.41 -1.43
C GLU A 28 8.71 0.49 -1.17
N THR A 29 8.59 1.58 -1.92
CA THR A 29 7.43 2.48 -1.85
C THR A 29 6.40 2.14 -2.94
N TRP A 30 6.83 1.45 -3.99
CA TRP A 30 6.00 1.09 -5.14
C TRP A 30 5.35 -0.29 -5.01
N SER A 31 4.06 -0.38 -5.34
CA SER A 31 3.32 -1.63 -5.52
C SER A 31 2.09 -1.44 -6.39
N TYR A 32 1.63 -2.53 -7.02
CA TYR A 32 0.43 -2.49 -7.87
C TYR A 32 -0.80 -2.06 -7.06
N SER A 33 -1.06 -2.70 -5.92
CA SER A 33 -2.12 -2.27 -5.00
C SER A 33 -1.61 -1.30 -3.93
N ILE A 34 -2.52 -0.60 -3.24
CA ILE A 34 -2.16 0.37 -2.19
C ILE A 34 -1.30 -0.25 -1.09
N LEU A 35 -1.63 -1.47 -0.65
CA LEU A 35 -1.03 -2.11 0.51
C LEU A 35 0.24 -2.91 0.19
N GLY A 36 0.67 -2.97 -1.07
CA GLY A 36 1.69 -3.93 -1.50
C GLY A 36 3.15 -3.50 -1.27
N SER A 37 3.41 -2.30 -0.77
CA SER A 37 4.77 -1.77 -0.60
C SER A 37 5.23 -1.87 0.87
N ASP A 38 6.55 -1.86 1.09
CA ASP A 38 7.12 -1.88 2.45
C ASP A 38 6.67 -0.65 3.24
N GLU A 39 6.62 0.52 2.59
CA GLU A 39 6.15 1.75 3.22
C GLU A 39 4.67 1.63 3.64
N ALA A 40 3.83 1.02 2.79
CA ALA A 40 2.42 0.77 3.13
C ALA A 40 2.28 -0.22 4.30
N SER A 41 3.13 -1.25 4.34
CA SER A 41 3.19 -2.20 5.45
C SER A 41 3.56 -1.51 6.77
N ASN A 42 4.57 -0.65 6.75
CA ASN A 42 5.00 0.12 7.93
C ASN A 42 3.89 1.05 8.42
N LEU A 43 3.25 1.80 7.51
CA LEU A 43 2.11 2.66 7.86
C LEU A 43 0.94 1.86 8.44
N ASN A 44 0.65 0.68 7.89
CA ASN A 44 -0.40 -0.17 8.42
C ASN A 44 -0.05 -0.72 9.81
N SER A 45 1.22 -1.03 10.09
CA SER A 45 1.69 -1.40 11.42
C SER A 45 1.55 -0.24 12.41
N ASP A 46 1.93 0.98 12.02
CA ASP A 46 1.75 2.16 12.88
C ASP A 46 0.27 2.35 13.29
N PHE A 47 -0.68 2.17 12.36
CA PHE A 47 -2.10 2.23 12.67
C PHE A 47 -2.59 1.08 13.58
N LEU A 48 -1.98 -0.11 13.46
CA LEU A 48 -2.27 -1.22 14.37
C LEU A 48 -1.78 -0.92 15.78
N ASP A 49 -0.60 -0.34 15.92
CA ASP A 49 -0.01 0.03 17.22
C ASP A 49 -0.87 1.11 17.89
N ILE A 50 -1.20 2.19 17.18
CA ILE A 50 -2.11 3.24 17.67
C ILE A 50 -3.43 2.65 18.17
N LYS A 51 -4.03 1.72 17.41
CA LYS A 51 -5.27 1.04 17.83
C LYS A 51 -5.06 0.23 19.11
N ILE A 52 -3.95 -0.50 19.23
CA ILE A 52 -3.67 -1.38 20.38
C ILE A 52 -3.46 -0.56 21.66
N ASP A 53 -2.86 0.62 21.55
CA ASP A 53 -2.65 1.54 22.69
C ASP A 53 -3.96 2.03 23.34
N HIS A 54 -5.10 1.84 22.67
CA HIS A 54 -6.42 2.20 23.20
C HIS A 54 -7.13 1.05 23.94
N LEU A 55 -6.43 -0.06 24.19
CA LEU A 55 -6.89 -1.08 25.14
C LEU A 55 -6.90 -0.50 26.57
N THR A 56 -8.00 -0.68 27.28
CA THR A 56 -8.02 -0.42 28.72
C THR A 56 -7.16 -1.43 29.48
N PRO A 57 -6.67 -1.11 30.70
CA PRO A 57 -5.95 -2.09 31.53
C PRO A 57 -6.72 -3.39 31.77
N GLU A 58 -8.05 -3.29 31.92
CA GLU A 58 -8.94 -4.44 32.10
C GLU A 58 -9.02 -5.30 30.83
N GLU A 59 -9.19 -4.67 29.66
CA GLU A 59 -9.22 -5.37 28.37
C GLU A 59 -7.86 -6.02 28.06
N SER A 60 -6.74 -5.34 28.34
CA SER A 60 -5.39 -5.87 28.16
C SER A 60 -5.16 -7.13 29.01
N LYS A 61 -5.58 -7.12 30.28
CA LYS A 61 -5.53 -8.30 31.16
C LYS A 61 -6.43 -9.44 30.67
N LYS A 62 -7.60 -9.11 30.11
CA LYS A 62 -8.58 -10.08 29.62
C LYS A 62 -8.15 -10.74 28.31
N TYR A 63 -7.40 -10.03 27.48
CA TYR A 63 -7.00 -10.46 26.13
C TYR A 63 -5.48 -10.40 25.91
N PRO A 64 -4.68 -11.18 26.66
CA PRO A 64 -3.22 -11.07 26.65
C PRO A 64 -2.55 -11.61 25.38
N ILE A 65 -3.26 -12.42 24.59
CA ILE A 65 -2.72 -13.08 23.39
C ILE A 65 -3.33 -12.52 22.11
N SER A 66 -4.64 -12.30 22.09
CA SER A 66 -5.36 -11.88 20.89
C SER A 66 -6.60 -11.08 21.24
N ILE A 67 -6.79 -9.97 20.52
CA ILE A 67 -7.95 -9.09 20.64
C ILE A 67 -9.12 -9.73 19.87
N PRO A 68 -10.30 -9.88 20.47
CA PRO A 68 -11.49 -10.36 19.77
C PRO A 68 -11.83 -9.53 18.54
N GLU A 69 -12.36 -10.16 17.49
CA GLU A 69 -12.64 -9.48 16.22
C GLU A 69 -13.58 -8.27 16.38
N ASN A 70 -14.61 -8.39 17.22
CA ASN A 70 -15.57 -7.33 17.51
C ASN A 70 -14.98 -6.14 18.28
N MET A 71 -13.84 -6.33 18.96
CA MET A 71 -13.17 -5.24 19.66
C MET A 71 -12.35 -4.35 18.75
N HIS A 72 -11.92 -4.83 17.58
CA HIS A 72 -11.11 -4.02 16.68
C HIS A 72 -11.83 -2.74 16.26
N GLY A 73 -13.13 -2.80 15.97
CA GLY A 73 -13.89 -1.62 15.61
C GLY A 73 -13.98 -0.60 16.74
N ILE A 74 -14.27 -1.07 17.97
CA ILE A 74 -14.34 -0.22 19.16
C ILE A 74 -13.00 0.50 19.41
N LEU A 75 -11.88 -0.21 19.29
CA LEU A 75 -10.56 0.38 19.50
C LEU A 75 -10.23 1.42 18.44
N ILE A 76 -10.63 1.19 17.19
CA ILE A 76 -10.42 2.15 16.11
C ILE A 76 -11.31 3.39 16.29
N GLU A 77 -12.55 3.22 16.74
CA GLU A 77 -13.42 4.35 17.08
C GLU A 77 -12.84 5.19 18.21
N ARG A 78 -12.28 4.56 19.26
CA ARG A 78 -11.57 5.28 20.34
C ARG A 78 -10.33 6.03 19.85
N ALA A 79 -9.61 5.44 18.88
CA ALA A 79 -8.36 5.97 18.33
C ALA A 79 -8.54 6.89 17.11
N TYR A 80 -9.78 7.16 16.68
CA TYR A 80 -10.08 7.70 15.35
C TYR A 80 -9.31 8.99 15.04
N ASP A 81 -9.36 9.96 15.95
CA ASP A 81 -8.69 11.25 15.78
C ASP A 81 -7.16 11.11 15.77
N GLN A 82 -6.61 10.17 16.56
CA GLN A 82 -5.17 9.92 16.60
C GLN A 82 -4.69 9.25 15.31
N LEU A 83 -5.47 8.34 14.74
CA LEU A 83 -5.17 7.73 13.44
C LEU A 83 -5.13 8.78 12.32
N ILE A 84 -6.09 9.71 12.31
CA ILE A 84 -6.12 10.82 11.36
C ILE A 84 -4.92 11.75 11.57
N ALA A 85 -4.68 12.19 12.81
CA ALA A 85 -3.57 13.07 13.15
C ALA A 85 -2.23 12.45 12.75
N HIS A 86 -2.06 11.14 12.96
CA HIS A 86 -0.89 10.40 12.53
C HIS A 86 -0.70 10.43 11.01
N ALA A 87 -1.77 10.20 10.23
CA ALA A 87 -1.70 10.28 8.77
C ALA A 87 -1.26 11.67 8.28
N TYR A 88 -1.75 12.76 8.90
CA TYR A 88 -1.28 14.11 8.61
C TYR A 88 0.19 14.31 8.99
N ALA A 89 0.61 13.81 10.16
CA ALA A 89 1.98 13.96 10.64
C ALA A 89 3.02 13.29 9.73
N LYS A 90 2.65 12.20 9.04
CA LYS A 90 3.54 11.52 8.08
C LYS A 90 3.88 12.35 6.84
N ARG A 91 3.12 13.40 6.53
CA ARG A 91 3.29 14.22 5.32
C ARG A 91 3.41 13.37 4.04
N SER A 92 2.66 12.28 3.99
CA SER A 92 2.69 11.29 2.91
C SER A 92 1.26 11.02 2.41
N ARG A 93 1.08 11.10 1.09
CA ARG A 93 -0.16 10.71 0.41
C ARG A 93 -0.50 9.25 0.68
N LEU A 94 0.51 8.38 0.74
CA LEU A 94 0.35 6.95 1.03
C LEU A 94 -0.27 6.72 2.41
N ALA A 95 0.05 7.54 3.41
CA ALA A 95 -0.54 7.43 4.74
C ALA A 95 -2.08 7.53 4.71
N PHE A 96 -2.63 8.46 3.93
CA PHE A 96 -4.08 8.58 3.76
C PHE A 96 -4.68 7.41 2.99
N MET A 97 -4.02 6.93 1.95
CA MET A 97 -4.49 5.77 1.19
C MET A 97 -4.55 4.51 2.07
N VAL A 98 -3.49 4.25 2.84
CA VAL A 98 -3.40 3.14 3.79
C VAL A 98 -4.44 3.29 4.91
N LEU A 99 -4.63 4.50 5.45
CA LEU A 99 -5.68 4.78 6.43
C LEU A 99 -7.08 4.43 5.88
N GLY A 100 -7.36 4.81 4.64
CA GLY A 100 -8.61 4.45 3.96
C GLY A 100 -8.82 2.94 3.89
N CYS A 101 -7.78 2.18 3.50
CA CYS A 101 -7.82 0.71 3.52
C CYS A 101 -8.04 0.14 4.92
N PHE A 102 -7.37 0.71 5.92
CA PHE A 102 -7.45 0.30 7.31
C PHE A 102 -8.86 0.46 7.87
N LEU A 103 -9.48 1.63 7.71
CA LEU A 103 -10.86 1.89 8.17
C LEU A 103 -11.87 0.97 7.46
N MET A 104 -11.72 0.81 6.14
CA MET A 104 -12.56 -0.08 5.33
C MET A 104 -12.51 -1.54 5.75
N ARG A 105 -11.33 -2.03 6.17
CA ARG A 105 -11.13 -3.40 6.67
C ARG A 105 -11.94 -3.68 7.93
N TYR A 106 -12.13 -2.67 8.78
CA TYR A 106 -12.74 -2.81 10.10
C TYR A 106 -14.16 -2.24 10.20
N ARG A 107 -14.82 -1.92 9.07
CA ARG A 107 -16.21 -1.40 9.03
C ARG A 107 -16.36 -0.06 9.75
N ILE A 108 -15.35 0.79 9.68
CA ILE A 108 -15.34 2.08 10.38
C ILE A 108 -15.80 3.17 9.44
N LYS A 109 -16.79 3.97 9.86
CA LYS A 109 -17.26 5.10 9.06
C LYS A 109 -16.12 6.09 8.78
N ILE A 110 -16.03 6.51 7.53
CA ILE A 110 -15.09 7.54 7.09
C ILE A 110 -15.91 8.81 6.92
N THR A 111 -15.53 9.89 7.61
CA THR A 111 -16.20 11.19 7.46
C THR A 111 -16.05 11.70 6.03
N GLU A 112 -16.98 12.54 5.58
CA GLU A 112 -16.94 13.05 4.20
C GLU A 112 -15.69 13.90 3.95
N GLU A 113 -15.26 14.67 4.95
CA GLU A 113 -14.03 15.45 4.91
C GLU A 113 -12.80 14.54 4.73
N LEU A 114 -12.72 13.44 5.48
CA LEU A 114 -11.62 12.49 5.35
C LEU A 114 -11.66 11.76 4.00
N LYS A 115 -12.84 11.41 3.49
CA LYS A 115 -12.98 10.84 2.14
C LYS A 115 -12.42 11.78 1.08
N GLN A 116 -12.76 13.07 1.14
CA GLN A 116 -12.26 14.06 0.20
C GLN A 116 -10.73 14.17 0.23
N VAL A 117 -10.13 14.11 1.42
CA VAL A 117 -8.67 14.11 1.61
C VAL A 117 -8.04 12.86 1.00
N ILE A 118 -8.59 11.67 1.28
CA ILE A 118 -8.11 10.41 0.71
C ILE A 118 -8.18 10.45 -0.81
N LEU A 119 -9.34 10.83 -1.37
CA LEU A 119 -9.57 10.91 -2.82
C LEU A 119 -8.63 11.91 -3.50
N LYS A 120 -8.36 13.05 -2.86
CA LYS A 120 -7.39 14.02 -3.34
C LYS A 120 -6.00 13.40 -3.46
N TYR A 121 -5.54 12.67 -2.43
CA TYR A 121 -4.17 12.17 -2.39
C TYR A 121 -3.95 10.85 -3.15
N SER A 122 -5.02 10.14 -3.49
CA SER A 122 -5.02 8.98 -4.38
C SER A 122 -5.36 9.32 -5.84
N ASP A 123 -5.27 10.59 -6.23
CA ASP A 123 -5.44 10.99 -7.63
C ASP A 123 -4.26 10.49 -8.48
N TRP A 124 -4.58 9.99 -9.68
CA TRP A 124 -3.61 9.49 -10.65
C TRP A 124 -2.61 10.57 -11.08
N GLU A 125 -3.02 11.84 -11.09
CA GLU A 125 -2.17 12.96 -11.50
C GLU A 125 -0.87 13.04 -10.70
N TYR A 126 -0.85 12.57 -9.45
CA TYR A 126 0.37 12.55 -8.65
C TYR A 126 1.37 11.46 -9.05
N GLU A 127 0.93 10.36 -9.69
CA GLU A 127 1.78 9.20 -9.98
C GLU A 127 2.10 9.01 -11.47
N LYS A 128 1.36 9.67 -12.35
CA LYS A 128 1.38 9.43 -13.81
C LYS A 128 2.77 9.50 -14.46
N ASP A 129 3.62 10.40 -13.97
CA ASP A 129 4.95 10.66 -14.55
C ASP A 129 6.09 9.96 -13.77
N GLN A 130 5.77 9.26 -12.68
CA GLN A 130 6.77 8.63 -11.82
C GLN A 130 7.12 7.19 -12.24
N LEU A 131 6.15 6.47 -12.83
CA LEU A 131 6.34 5.10 -13.28
C LEU A 131 7.03 5.06 -14.65
N LYS A 132 8.03 4.21 -14.84
CA LYS A 132 8.83 4.16 -16.09
C LYS A 132 8.14 3.45 -17.26
N ASN A 133 7.34 2.43 -16.98
CA ASN A 133 6.73 1.54 -17.98
C ASN A 133 5.24 1.86 -18.15
N GLU A 134 4.77 1.87 -19.40
CA GLU A 134 3.36 2.06 -19.76
C GLU A 134 2.45 0.98 -19.16
N ILE A 135 2.87 -0.28 -19.14
CA ILE A 135 2.08 -1.38 -18.56
C ILE A 135 1.87 -1.15 -17.06
N ASP A 136 2.93 -0.79 -16.33
CA ASP A 136 2.86 -0.52 -14.89
C ASP A 136 1.97 0.71 -14.61
N ARG A 137 1.98 1.72 -15.49
CA ARG A 137 1.10 2.89 -15.39
C ARG A 137 -0.37 2.51 -15.52
N GLU A 138 -0.72 1.72 -16.54
CA GLU A 138 -2.10 1.29 -16.77
C GLU A 138 -2.62 0.41 -15.62
N GLU A 139 -1.79 -0.52 -15.13
CA GLU A 139 -2.17 -1.34 -13.98
C GLU A 139 -2.34 -0.48 -12.72
N ARG A 140 -1.43 0.44 -12.44
CA ARG A 140 -1.54 1.34 -11.28
C ARG A 140 -2.81 2.18 -11.33
N LYS A 141 -3.06 2.79 -12.49
CA LYS A 141 -4.24 3.62 -12.73
C LYS A 141 -5.53 2.84 -12.49
N LYS A 142 -5.59 1.57 -12.89
CA LYS A 142 -6.71 0.67 -12.60
C LYS A 142 -6.89 0.45 -11.09
N PHE A 143 -5.82 0.16 -10.35
CA PHE A 143 -5.89 -0.03 -8.90
C PHE A 143 -6.29 1.24 -8.15
N LEU A 144 -5.79 2.41 -8.55
CA LEU A 144 -6.18 3.70 -7.97
C LEU A 144 -7.65 4.02 -8.26
N LYS A 145 -8.12 3.76 -9.49
CA LYS A 145 -9.53 3.95 -9.86
C LYS A 145 -10.45 3.06 -9.01
N ASP A 146 -10.14 1.77 -8.89
CA ASP A 146 -10.88 0.82 -8.04
C ASP A 146 -10.89 1.25 -6.57
N PHE A 147 -9.74 1.71 -6.04
CA PHE A 147 -9.65 2.25 -4.68
C PHE A 147 -10.53 3.50 -4.50
N ASN A 148 -10.49 4.44 -5.44
CA ASN A 148 -11.27 5.67 -5.38
C ASN A 148 -12.77 5.41 -5.45
N GLU A 149 -13.20 4.45 -6.28
CA GLU A 149 -14.60 4.02 -6.34
C GLU A 149 -15.05 3.39 -5.01
N LYS A 150 -14.20 2.58 -4.38
CA LYS A 150 -14.46 2.01 -3.06
C LYS A 150 -14.62 3.11 -2.00
N ILE A 151 -13.71 4.07 -1.93
CA ILE A 151 -13.78 5.18 -0.95
C ILE A 151 -15.06 6.00 -1.14
N LYS A 152 -15.42 6.36 -2.38
CA LYS A 152 -16.64 7.13 -2.69
C LYS A 152 -17.89 6.43 -2.18
N ASN A 153 -18.02 5.15 -2.49
CA ASN A 153 -19.24 4.37 -2.21
C ASN A 153 -19.27 3.77 -0.79
N TYR A 154 -18.23 3.98 0.01
CA TYR A 154 -18.12 3.35 1.31
C TYR A 154 -19.02 4.02 2.36
N ASP A 155 -19.81 3.22 3.08
CA ASP A 155 -20.80 3.68 4.08
C ASP A 155 -20.51 3.19 5.51
N GLY A 156 -19.42 2.44 5.71
CA GLY A 156 -19.07 1.84 7.01
C GLY A 156 -19.80 0.54 7.34
N THR A 157 -20.65 -0.01 6.47
CA THR A 157 -21.49 -1.18 6.83
C THR A 157 -20.85 -2.53 6.49
N LYS A 158 -19.98 -2.57 5.48
CA LYS A 158 -19.38 -3.81 4.95
C LYS A 158 -17.87 -3.77 5.03
N VAL A 159 -17.25 -4.95 5.17
CA VAL A 159 -15.81 -5.08 4.95
C VAL A 159 -15.56 -4.88 3.45
N VAL A 160 -14.69 -3.93 3.11
CA VAL A 160 -14.21 -3.79 1.74
C VAL A 160 -12.82 -4.40 1.67
N LYS A 161 -12.69 -5.48 0.88
CA LYS A 161 -11.39 -6.10 0.64
C LYS A 161 -10.59 -5.22 -0.32
N VAL A 162 -9.44 -4.74 0.15
CA VAL A 162 -8.44 -4.09 -0.68
C VAL A 162 -7.38 -5.12 -1.04
N PRO A 163 -7.03 -5.28 -2.32
CA PRO A 163 -6.02 -6.24 -2.74
C PRO A 163 -4.63 -5.95 -2.14
N PHE A 164 -3.85 -7.00 -1.93
CA PHE A 164 -2.43 -6.94 -1.56
C PHE A 164 -1.58 -7.57 -2.68
N TYR A 165 -0.96 -6.72 -3.48
CA TYR A 165 -0.10 -7.10 -4.60
C TYR A 165 1.21 -6.33 -4.52
N SER A 166 2.22 -6.93 -3.87
CA SER A 166 3.58 -6.40 -3.86
C SER A 166 4.29 -6.68 -5.18
N VAL A 167 5.19 -5.78 -5.58
CA VAL A 167 6.05 -5.98 -6.75
C VAL A 167 6.90 -7.24 -6.56
N THR A 168 7.44 -7.43 -5.36
CA THR A 168 8.21 -8.63 -5.00
C THR A 168 7.40 -9.92 -5.17
N ARG A 169 6.12 -9.95 -4.79
CA ARG A 169 5.26 -11.13 -4.99
C ARG A 169 5.07 -11.44 -6.47
N VAL A 170 4.76 -10.44 -7.29
CA VAL A 170 4.53 -10.64 -8.72
C VAL A 170 5.81 -11.10 -9.43
N ILE A 171 6.97 -10.56 -9.03
CA ILE A 171 8.28 -11.03 -9.52
C ILE A 171 8.50 -12.52 -9.23
N ASN A 172 8.21 -12.94 -8.00
CA ASN A 172 8.36 -14.35 -7.60
C ASN A 172 7.41 -15.26 -8.39
N GLU A 173 6.13 -14.89 -8.52
CA GLU A 173 5.13 -15.66 -9.28
C GLU A 173 5.55 -15.81 -10.75
N LYS A 174 6.01 -14.73 -11.40
CA LYS A 174 6.50 -14.80 -12.80
C LYS A 174 7.76 -15.65 -12.95
N ARG A 175 8.67 -15.61 -11.96
CA ARG A 175 9.87 -16.44 -11.94
C ARG A 175 9.51 -17.92 -11.90
N GLU A 176 8.49 -18.30 -11.13
CA GLU A 176 8.03 -19.69 -11.02
C GLU A 176 7.37 -20.18 -12.32
N THR A 177 6.63 -19.31 -13.03
CA THR A 177 5.94 -19.68 -14.28
C THR A 177 6.82 -19.57 -15.53
N GLY A 178 8.05 -19.07 -15.40
CA GLY A 178 8.94 -18.82 -16.55
C GLY A 178 8.51 -17.61 -17.41
N ASP A 179 7.67 -16.71 -16.87
CA ASP A 179 7.30 -15.47 -17.56
C ASP A 179 8.49 -14.49 -17.54
N VAL A 180 8.90 -14.04 -18.73
CA VAL A 180 10.05 -13.16 -18.94
C VAL A 180 9.67 -11.68 -19.03
N THR A 181 8.42 -11.32 -18.75
CA THR A 181 7.95 -9.94 -18.75
C THR A 181 8.73 -9.09 -17.73
N PRO A 182 9.37 -7.99 -18.15
CA PRO A 182 10.12 -7.13 -17.24
C PRO A 182 9.22 -6.50 -16.18
N ILE A 183 9.65 -6.53 -14.91
CA ILE A 183 9.04 -5.77 -13.81
C ILE A 183 10.07 -4.78 -13.29
N TRP A 184 9.67 -3.51 -13.18
CA TRP A 184 10.56 -2.45 -12.72
C TRP A 184 10.31 -2.15 -11.24
N ARG A 185 11.30 -2.50 -10.40
CA ARG A 185 11.38 -1.92 -9.06
C ARG A 185 11.73 -0.42 -9.19
N GLN A 186 10.93 0.42 -8.57
CA GLN A 186 11.10 1.87 -8.55
C GLN A 186 10.50 2.43 -7.27
N ASN A 187 10.78 3.70 -6.97
CA ASN A 187 10.16 4.38 -5.84
C ASN A 187 9.18 5.43 -6.37
N ILE A 188 8.04 5.56 -5.69
CA ILE A 188 7.10 6.65 -5.86
C ILE A 188 7.32 7.64 -4.74
N ASP A 189 7.42 8.91 -5.10
CA ASP A 189 7.35 10.02 -4.16
C ASP A 189 5.90 10.27 -3.75
N TYR A 190 5.60 9.93 -2.49
CA TYR A 190 4.32 10.20 -1.84
C TYR A 190 4.34 11.47 -0.99
N SER A 191 5.41 12.26 -0.99
CA SER A 191 5.49 13.47 -0.17
C SER A 191 4.36 14.47 -0.49
N ILE A 192 3.90 15.17 0.54
CA ILE A 192 2.99 16.30 0.43
C ILE A 192 3.81 17.57 0.66
N ASN A 193 4.05 18.32 -0.41
CA ASN A 193 4.68 19.64 -0.32
C ASN A 193 3.61 20.68 0.05
N LEU A 194 3.88 21.44 1.11
CA LEU A 194 3.04 22.57 1.57
C LEU A 194 3.39 23.86 0.82
#